data_AF-A0A7V2CK82-F1
#
_entry.id   AF-A0A7V2CK82-F1
#
_cell.length_a   1.000
_cell.length_b   1.000
_cell.length_c   1.000
_cell.angle_alpha   90.00
_cell.angle_beta   90.00
_cell.angle_gamma   90.00
#
_symmetry.space_group_name_H-M   'P 1'
#
loop_
_entity.id
_entity.type
_entity.pdbx_description
1 polymer ?
#
loop_
_entity_poly.entity_id
_entity_poly.type
_entity_poly.pdbx_seq_one_letter_code
_entity_poly.pdbx_strand_id
1 'polypeptide(L)'
;MTTRARLTTVPWWSSEAFAITMSRLEQIEAMLGEEPQDVFLNFSLAMELASAGRPAEALPAFDHVLELDPKYHVAYLRKGLLLIDLGRLEEARRALTAGAAVAVECGDHHAADQMTGLLATIRGS
;
A
#
# COMPACT_ATOMS: atom_id res chain seq x y z
N MET A 1 -20.83 -35.67 28.52
CA MET A 1 -20.37 -35.26 27.17
C MET A 1 -20.60 -33.78 27.04
N THR A 2 -19.59 -33.00 27.42
CA THR A 2 -19.66 -31.54 27.57
C THR A 2 -19.60 -30.87 26.19
N THR A 3 -20.66 -30.12 25.90
CA THR A 3 -20.78 -29.21 24.76
C THR A 3 -19.60 -28.24 24.73
N ARG A 4 -18.78 -28.33 23.70
CA ARG A 4 -17.67 -27.39 23.45
C ARG A 4 -18.26 -26.11 22.87
N ALA A 5 -18.57 -25.14 23.73
CA ALA A 5 -18.94 -23.80 23.31
C ALA A 5 -17.77 -23.18 22.53
N ARG A 6 -18.01 -22.78 21.28
CA ARG A 6 -17.08 -21.94 20.52
C ARG A 6 -17.12 -20.56 21.17
N LEU A 7 -16.13 -20.25 22.01
CA LEU A 7 -15.86 -18.89 22.44
C LEU A 7 -15.35 -18.13 21.21
N THR A 8 -16.19 -17.28 20.63
CA THR A 8 -15.72 -16.22 19.73
C THR A 8 -15.07 -15.16 20.61
N THR A 9 -13.80 -15.35 20.95
CA THR A 9 -13.01 -14.33 21.63
C THR A 9 -12.86 -13.15 20.69
N VAL A 10 -13.55 -12.06 21.01
CA VAL A 10 -13.35 -10.76 20.38
C VAL A 10 -11.88 -10.41 20.53
N PRO A 11 -11.14 -10.22 19.43
CA PRO A 11 -9.71 -9.99 19.53
C PRO A 11 -9.37 -8.70 20.27
N TRP A 12 -8.26 -8.69 21.01
CA TRP A 12 -7.87 -7.54 21.85
C TRP A 12 -7.69 -6.23 21.06
N TRP A 13 -7.36 -6.31 19.76
CA TRP A 13 -7.28 -5.15 18.86
C TRP A 13 -8.61 -4.49 18.51
N SER A 14 -9.73 -5.15 18.81
CA SER A 14 -11.06 -4.58 18.60
C SER A 14 -11.60 -3.83 19.82
N SER A 15 -10.78 -3.67 20.87
CA SER A 15 -11.13 -2.86 22.05
C SER A 15 -10.90 -1.36 21.82
N GLU A 16 -11.74 -0.50 22.41
CA GLU A 16 -11.53 0.96 22.37
C GLU A 16 -10.17 1.38 22.96
N ALA A 17 -9.66 0.62 23.94
CA ALA A 17 -8.35 0.85 24.54
C ALA A 17 -7.19 0.65 23.55
N PHE A 18 -7.31 -0.30 22.61
CA PHE A 18 -6.32 -0.51 21.55
C PHE A 18 -6.25 0.69 20.59
N ALA A 19 -7.40 1.21 20.18
CA ALA A 19 -7.49 2.34 19.26
C ALA A 19 -6.94 3.65 19.84
N ILE A 20 -7.00 3.82 21.17
CA ILE A 20 -6.56 5.04 21.86
C ILE A 20 -5.04 5.04 22.15
N THR A 21 -4.44 3.87 22.37
CA THR A 21 -3.05 3.80 22.89
C THR A 21 -2.00 3.65 21.79
N MET A 22 -2.33 2.98 20.69
CA MET A 22 -1.35 2.65 19.66
C MET A 22 -1.38 3.62 18.48
N SER A 23 -0.21 3.86 17.89
CA SER A 23 -0.08 4.56 16.62
C SER A 23 -0.78 3.82 15.48
N ARG A 24 -1.10 4.55 14.40
CA ARG A 24 -1.73 3.95 13.22
C ARG A 24 -0.91 2.79 12.64
N LEU A 25 0.41 2.91 12.67
CA LEU A 25 1.34 1.90 12.17
C LEU A 25 1.29 0.62 13.02
N GLU A 26 1.36 0.75 14.34
CA GLU A 26 1.24 -0.39 15.26
C GLU A 26 -0.11 -1.10 15.13
N GLN A 27 -1.19 -0.35 14.88
CA GLN A 27 -2.52 -0.94 14.65
C GLN A 27 -2.54 -1.80 13.38
N ILE A 28 -1.95 -1.31 12.28
CA ILE A 28 -1.88 -2.04 11.02
C ILE A 28 -1.02 -3.30 11.18
N GLU A 29 0.15 -3.19 11.82
CA GLU A 29 1.06 -4.33 12.05
C GLU A 29 0.39 -5.41 12.90
N ALA A 30 -0.38 -5.04 13.93
CA ALA A 30 -1.14 -6.00 14.72
C ALA A 30 -2.19 -6.75 13.89
N MET A 31 -2.91 -6.05 13.01
CA MET A 31 -3.89 -6.69 12.10
C MET A 31 -3.20 -7.61 11.09
N LEU A 32 -2.06 -7.20 10.54
CA LEU A 32 -1.24 -8.02 9.65
C LEU A 32 -0.67 -9.27 10.34
N GLY A 33 -0.54 -9.28 11.66
CA GLY A 33 -0.18 -10.49 12.40
C GLY A 33 -1.19 -11.64 12.22
N GLU A 34 -2.45 -11.31 11.96
CA GLU A 34 -3.54 -12.28 11.76
C GLU A 34 -3.82 -12.52 10.28
N GLU A 35 -3.73 -11.46 9.47
CA GLU A 35 -3.97 -11.50 8.02
C GLU A 35 -2.73 -10.97 7.24
N PRO A 36 -1.60 -11.71 7.21
CA PRO A 36 -0.33 -11.19 6.69
C PRO A 36 -0.36 -10.84 5.20
N GLN A 37 -1.26 -11.46 4.44
CA GLN A 37 -1.38 -11.32 2.98
C GLN A 37 -2.55 -10.42 2.58
N ASP A 38 -3.18 -9.72 3.53
CA ASP A 38 -4.23 -8.76 3.17
C ASP A 38 -3.61 -7.58 2.39
N VAL A 39 -4.00 -7.48 1.11
CA VAL A 39 -3.47 -6.49 0.18
C VAL A 39 -3.77 -5.06 0.66
N PHE A 40 -4.95 -4.84 1.25
CA PHE A 40 -5.37 -3.52 1.69
C PHE A 40 -4.62 -3.05 2.94
N LEU A 41 -4.38 -3.95 3.90
CA LEU A 41 -3.58 -3.68 5.09
C LEU A 41 -2.11 -3.45 4.74
N ASN A 42 -1.55 -4.26 3.84
CA ASN A 42 -0.18 -4.05 3.35
C ASN A 42 -0.04 -2.71 2.59
N PHE A 43 -1.04 -2.33 1.80
CA PHE A 43 -1.08 -1.03 1.14
C PHE A 43 -1.21 0.12 2.15
N SER A 44 -2.04 -0.06 3.18
CA SER A 44 -2.16 0.90 4.28
C SER A 44 -0.84 1.08 5.02
N LEU A 45 -0.12 0.00 5.30
CA LEU A 45 1.22 0.04 5.90
C LEU A 45 2.19 0.86 5.05
N ALA A 46 2.24 0.58 3.74
CA ALA A 46 3.11 1.31 2.81
C ALA A 46 2.82 2.82 2.78
N MET A 47 1.53 3.19 2.78
CA MET A 47 1.08 4.59 2.83
C MET A 47 1.46 5.28 4.15
N GLU A 48 1.28 4.62 5.29
CA GLU A 48 1.66 5.17 6.60
C GLU A 48 3.18 5.34 6.73
N LEU A 49 3.97 4.37 6.24
CA LEU A 49 5.43 4.48 6.19
C LEU A 49 5.88 5.67 5.33
N ALA A 50 5.24 5.88 4.17
CA ALA A 50 5.53 7.02 3.30
C ALA A 50 5.20 8.35 3.99
N SER A 51 4.02 8.43 4.63
CA SER A 51 3.56 9.61 5.38
C SER A 51 4.47 9.93 6.58
N ALA A 52 4.98 8.89 7.24
CA ALA A 52 5.92 9.01 8.36
C ALA A 52 7.35 9.40 7.93
N GLY A 53 7.60 9.65 6.63
CA GLY A 53 8.93 10.00 6.14
C GLY A 53 9.92 8.83 6.20
N ARG A 54 9.44 7.58 6.09
CA ARG A 54 10.24 6.35 6.08
C ARG A 54 10.27 5.72 4.68
N PRO A 55 10.82 6.42 3.66
CA PRO A 55 10.79 5.95 2.27
C PRO A 55 11.53 4.64 2.03
N ALA A 56 12.58 4.37 2.83
CA ALA A 56 13.36 3.14 2.75
C ALA A 56 12.53 1.88 3.08
N GLU A 57 11.45 2.04 3.85
CA GLU A 57 10.54 0.96 4.24
C GLU A 57 9.26 0.99 3.42
N ALA A 58 8.77 2.18 3.05
CA ALA A 58 7.57 2.33 2.23
C ALA A 58 7.73 1.73 0.82
N LEU A 59 8.88 1.93 0.17
CA LEU A 59 9.12 1.38 -1.18
C LEU A 59 9.04 -0.15 -1.25
N PRO A 60 9.75 -0.92 -0.40
CA PRO A 60 9.60 -2.37 -0.38
C PRO A 60 8.20 -2.81 0.08
N ALA A 61 7.51 -2.04 0.93
CA ALA A 61 6.12 -2.32 1.28
C ALA A 61 5.17 -2.18 0.08
N PHE A 62 5.36 -1.15 -0.78
CA PHE A 62 4.62 -1.06 -2.04
C PHE A 62 4.96 -2.21 -2.99
N ASP A 63 6.23 -2.63 -3.06
CA ASP A 63 6.61 -3.81 -3.85
C ASP A 63 5.91 -5.07 -3.35
N HIS A 64 5.82 -5.27 -2.05
CA HIS A 64 5.10 -6.40 -1.48
C HIS A 64 3.60 -6.40 -1.85
N VAL A 65 2.94 -5.24 -1.84
CA VAL A 65 1.55 -5.11 -2.32
C VAL A 65 1.43 -5.57 -3.78
N LEU A 66 2.39 -5.21 -4.62
CA LEU A 66 2.41 -5.56 -6.04
C LEU A 66 2.78 -7.03 -6.29
N GLU A 67 3.50 -7.67 -5.38
CA GLU A 67 3.72 -9.12 -5.39
C GLU A 67 2.43 -9.89 -5.04
N LEU A 68 1.66 -9.41 -4.07
CA LEU A 68 0.39 -10.01 -3.65
C LEU A 68 -0.70 -9.79 -4.71
N ASP A 69 -0.81 -8.57 -5.23
CA ASP A 69 -1.74 -8.19 -6.28
C ASP A 69 -1.07 -7.31 -7.35
N PRO A 70 -0.57 -7.93 -8.44
CA PRO A 70 0.03 -7.20 -9.56
C PRO A 70 -0.95 -6.25 -10.27
N LYS A 71 -2.26 -6.37 -10.05
CA LYS A 71 -3.29 -5.51 -10.64
C LYS A 71 -3.63 -4.30 -9.78
N TYR A 72 -2.99 -4.14 -8.61
CA TYR A 72 -3.23 -3.02 -7.72
C TYR A 72 -2.55 -1.74 -8.25
N HIS A 73 -3.06 -1.18 -9.35
CA HIS A 73 -2.48 -0.04 -10.08
C HIS A 73 -2.27 1.20 -9.20
N VAL A 74 -3.08 1.37 -8.14
CA VAL A 74 -2.92 2.43 -7.15
C VAL A 74 -1.58 2.36 -6.41
N ALA A 75 -1.04 1.16 -6.14
CA ALA A 75 0.27 1.01 -5.50
C ALA A 75 1.41 1.45 -6.43
N TYR A 76 1.33 1.19 -7.74
CA TYR A 76 2.29 1.71 -8.70
C TYR A 76 2.29 3.25 -8.73
N LEU A 77 1.11 3.88 -8.73
CA LEU A 77 0.99 5.33 -8.70
C LEU A 77 1.63 5.92 -7.43
N ARG A 78 1.30 5.38 -6.25
CA ARG A 78 1.85 5.85 -4.97
C ARG A 78 3.36 5.65 -4.87
N LYS A 79 3.85 4.48 -5.29
CA LYS A 79 5.29 4.19 -5.40
C LYS A 79 5.97 5.18 -6.35
N GLY A 80 5.38 5.44 -7.52
CA GLY A 80 5.89 6.37 -8.52
C GLY A 80 6.03 7.79 -8.00
N LEU A 81 5.00 8.31 -7.32
CA LEU A 81 5.03 9.62 -6.67
C LEU A 81 6.13 9.71 -5.60
N LEU A 82 6.21 8.72 -4.72
CA LEU A 82 7.27 8.68 -3.69
C LEU A 82 8.67 8.68 -4.33
N LEU A 83 8.86 7.96 -5.43
CA LEU A 83 10.14 7.93 -6.15
C LEU A 83 10.47 9.27 -6.82
N ILE A 84 9.47 10.02 -7.31
CA ILE A 84 9.65 11.39 -7.81
C ILE A 84 10.14 12.30 -6.68
N ASP A 85 9.48 12.25 -5.52
CA ASP A 85 9.84 13.07 -4.36
C ASP A 85 11.27 12.80 -3.86
N LEU A 86 11.75 11.57 -4.03
CA LEU A 86 13.12 11.15 -3.71
C LEU A 86 14.14 11.44 -4.83
N GLY A 87 13.73 11.99 -5.96
CA GLY A 87 14.59 12.22 -7.13
C GLY A 87 15.02 10.94 -7.86
N ARG A 88 14.40 9.79 -7.57
CA ARG A 88 14.70 8.48 -8.18
C ARG A 88 13.91 8.31 -9.49
N LEU A 89 14.16 9.23 -10.43
CA LEU A 89 13.31 9.44 -11.61
C LEU A 89 13.22 8.22 -12.54
N GLU A 90 14.32 7.47 -12.74
CA GLU A 90 14.29 6.27 -13.58
C GLU A 90 13.45 5.14 -12.99
N GLU A 91 13.43 5.02 -11.67
CA GLU A 91 12.58 4.05 -10.98
C GLU A 91 11.12 4.49 -11.00
N ALA A 92 10.87 5.80 -10.79
CA ALA A 92 9.54 6.37 -10.92
C ALA A 92 8.97 6.11 -12.31
N ARG A 93 9.77 6.34 -13.36
CA ARG A 93 9.38 6.09 -14.76
C ARG A 93 8.98 4.64 -14.98
N ARG A 94 9.75 3.68 -14.45
CA ARG A 94 9.40 2.25 -14.54
C ARG A 94 8.09 1.94 -13.82
N ALA A 95 7.94 2.39 -12.58
CA ALA A 95 6.74 2.14 -11.78
C ALA A 95 5.49 2.73 -12.43
N LEU A 96 5.54 4.00 -12.86
CA LEU A 96 4.40 4.68 -13.49
C LEU A 96 4.05 4.10 -14.86
N THR A 97 5.05 3.66 -15.65
CA THR A 97 4.78 3.02 -16.95
C THR A 97 4.05 1.69 -16.76
N ALA A 98 4.52 0.86 -15.83
CA ALA A 98 3.85 -0.40 -15.51
C ALA A 98 2.44 -0.16 -14.94
N GLY A 99 2.32 0.76 -13.98
CA GLY A 99 1.04 1.11 -13.36
C GLY A 99 0.01 1.65 -14.35
N ALA A 100 0.42 2.48 -15.31
CA ALA A 100 -0.48 3.00 -16.33
C ALA A 100 -1.03 1.89 -17.23
N ALA A 101 -0.19 0.92 -17.62
CA ALA A 101 -0.64 -0.23 -18.40
C ALA A 101 -1.67 -1.07 -17.62
N VAL A 102 -1.37 -1.37 -16.35
CA VAL A 102 -2.30 -2.10 -15.46
C VAL A 102 -3.60 -1.33 -15.25
N ALA A 103 -3.54 -0.02 -15.05
CA ALA A 103 -4.74 0.82 -14.88
C ALA A 103 -5.66 0.76 -16.11
N VAL A 104 -5.08 0.77 -17.33
CA VAL A 104 -5.85 0.57 -18.57
C VAL A 104 -6.50 -0.81 -18.60
N GLU A 105 -5.75 -1.87 -18.25
CA GLU A 105 -6.28 -3.24 -18.19
C GLU A 105 -7.44 -3.38 -17.17
N CYS A 106 -7.36 -2.65 -16.07
CA CYS A 106 -8.40 -2.58 -15.03
C CYS A 106 -9.57 -1.64 -15.38
N GLY A 107 -9.49 -0.90 -16.50
CA GLY A 107 -10.51 0.07 -16.92
C GLY A 107 -10.49 1.39 -16.14
N ASP A 108 -9.46 1.64 -15.32
CA ASP A 108 -9.26 2.90 -14.61
C ASP A 108 -8.46 3.89 -15.47
N HIS A 109 -9.15 4.46 -16.46
CA HIS A 109 -8.55 5.45 -17.36
C HIS A 109 -8.09 6.72 -16.63
N HIS A 110 -8.74 7.09 -15.52
CA HIS A 110 -8.35 8.27 -14.75
C HIS A 110 -6.96 8.08 -14.13
N ALA A 111 -6.71 6.94 -13.50
CA ALA A 111 -5.40 6.62 -12.95
C ALA A 111 -4.33 6.47 -14.05
N ALA A 112 -4.69 5.89 -15.20
CA ALA A 112 -3.79 5.76 -16.35
C ALA A 112 -3.36 7.14 -16.90
N ASP A 113 -4.31 8.06 -17.07
CA ASP A 113 -4.05 9.43 -17.53
C ASP A 113 -3.21 10.19 -16.52
N GLN A 114 -3.50 10.05 -15.22
CA GLN A 114 -2.70 10.65 -14.15
C GLN A 114 -1.24 10.18 -14.20
N MET A 115 -1.00 8.87 -14.30
CA MET A 115 0.35 8.31 -14.39
C MET A 115 1.06 8.74 -15.68
N THR A 116 0.34 8.84 -16.79
CA THR A 116 0.88 9.36 -18.06
C THR A 116 1.27 10.83 -17.97
N GLY A 117 0.47 11.64 -17.25
CA GLY A 117 0.79 13.02 -16.95
C GLY A 117 2.09 13.16 -16.14
N LEU A 118 2.25 12.34 -15.09
CA LEU A 118 3.49 12.30 -14.30
C LEU A 118 4.70 11.82 -15.12
N LEU A 119 4.52 10.87 -16.04
CA LEU A 119 5.58 10.44 -16.95
C LEU A 119 6.06 11.57 -17.87
N ALA A 120 5.17 12.47 -18.28
CA ALA A 120 5.52 13.63 -19.09
C ALA A 120 6.36 14.65 -18.31
N THR A 121 6.13 14.81 -17.00
CA THR A 121 6.93 15.74 -16.17
C THR A 121 8.36 15.22 -15.98
N ILE A 122 8.54 13.90 -15.81
CA ILE A 122 9.87 13.27 -15.68
C ILE A 122 10.69 13.40 -16.96
N ARG A 123 10.06 13.37 -18.14
CA ARG A 123 10.76 13.51 -19.43
C ARG A 123 11.29 14.94 -19.69
N GLY A 124 10.77 15.93 -18.97
CA GLY A 124 11.13 17.34 -19.14
C GLY A 124 12.21 17.85 -18.18
N SER A 125 12.66 17.03 -17.22
CA SER A 125 13.69 17.34 -16.22
C SER A 125 15.06 16.79 -16.61
#